data_AF-A0ABD2HRS0-F1
#
_entry.id   AF-A0ABD2HRS0-F1
#
_cell.length_a   1.000
_cell.length_b   1.000
_cell.length_c   1.000
_cell.angle_alpha   90.00
_cell.angle_beta   90.00
_cell.angle_gamma   90.00
#
_symmetry.space_group_name_H-M   'P 1'
#
loop_
_entity.id
_entity.type
_entity.pdbx_description
1 polymer ?
#
loop_
_entity_poly.entity_id
_entity_poly.type
_entity_poly.pdbx_seq_one_letter_code
_entity_poly.pdbx_strand_id
1 'polypeptide(L)'
;MMMLSPVINQLHRVAFHEAGHAAACARNNDCTKILLVTAAAGVDANGMHYHGKTDIRARPLYNQNQLFAHLEYYIGSIVAEIAFFGSFYGRGAQCDLTFAHLAAELIVCFLEDDGSQRVEFDFKKRCELPRRLLPEIEERIGQYVMETEDRLFAAYENKNFKDRVGELALNVYNAEDKTLYGPEIYRILNERKD
;
A
#
# COMPACT_ATOMS: atom_id res chain seq x y z
N MET A 1 -8.73 36.08 13.78
CA MET A 1 -9.29 34.75 14.13
C MET A 1 -8.47 33.71 13.38
N MET A 2 -7.38 33.25 13.99
CA MET A 2 -6.51 32.22 13.40
C MET A 2 -7.13 30.86 13.71
N MET A 3 -7.61 30.15 12.70
CA MET A 3 -7.95 28.74 12.85
C MET A 3 -6.64 27.95 12.97
N LEU A 4 -6.33 27.49 14.18
CA LEU A 4 -5.31 26.48 14.42
C LEU A 4 -5.75 25.22 13.66
N SER A 5 -4.98 24.84 12.64
CA SER A 5 -5.07 23.50 12.05
C SER A 5 -4.99 22.48 13.19
N PRO A 6 -5.91 21.52 13.31
CA PRO A 6 -5.81 20.50 14.34
C PRO A 6 -4.48 19.79 14.13
N VAL A 7 -3.61 19.81 15.16
CA VAL A 7 -2.37 19.03 15.17
C VAL A 7 -2.78 17.58 14.98
N ILE A 8 -2.64 17.06 13.76
CA ILE A 8 -2.91 15.66 13.46
C ILE A 8 -1.95 14.85 14.32
N ASN A 9 -2.48 14.09 15.28
CA ASN A 9 -1.70 13.19 16.10
C ASN A 9 -0.98 12.20 15.17
N GLN A 10 0.35 12.11 15.27
CA GLN A 10 1.16 11.21 14.44
C GLN A 10 0.69 9.75 14.54
N LEU A 11 0.28 9.30 15.72
CA LEU A 11 -0.24 7.94 15.93
C LEU A 11 -1.55 7.71 15.17
N HIS A 12 -2.42 8.72 15.17
CA HIS A 12 -3.67 8.69 14.41
C HIS A 12 -3.37 8.58 12.91
N ARG A 13 -2.42 9.38 12.42
CA ARG A 13 -1.98 9.31 11.03
C ARG A 13 -1.43 7.93 10.64
N VAL A 14 -0.59 7.35 11.48
CA VAL A 14 -0.05 6.00 11.27
C VAL A 14 -1.19 4.96 11.21
N ALA A 15 -2.16 5.01 12.13
CA ALA A 15 -3.26 4.04 12.11
C ALA A 15 -4.03 4.06 10.78
N PHE A 16 -4.21 5.23 10.18
CA PHE A 16 -4.84 5.39 8.86
C PHE A 16 -3.93 4.93 7.71
N HIS A 17 -2.63 5.17 7.81
CA HIS A 17 -1.62 4.67 6.88
C HIS A 17 -1.65 3.12 6.82
N GLU A 18 -1.58 2.47 7.98
CA GLU A 18 -1.56 1.01 8.08
C GLU A 18 -2.92 0.37 7.72
N ALA A 19 -4.02 1.07 8.00
CA ALA A 19 -5.34 0.68 7.52
C ALA A 19 -5.45 0.78 5.98
N GLY A 20 -4.76 1.73 5.36
CA GLY A 20 -4.66 1.85 3.90
C GLY A 20 -3.98 0.64 3.25
N HIS A 21 -2.85 0.21 3.81
CA HIS A 21 -2.20 -1.05 3.42
C HIS A 21 -3.16 -2.24 3.53
N ALA A 22 -3.84 -2.37 4.66
CA ALA A 22 -4.79 -3.46 4.90
C ALA A 22 -5.97 -3.45 3.92
N ALA A 23 -6.51 -2.27 3.61
CA ALA A 23 -7.62 -2.11 2.69
C ALA A 23 -7.22 -2.45 1.25
N ALA A 24 -6.05 -1.98 0.79
CA ALA A 24 -5.51 -2.35 -0.52
C ALA A 24 -5.22 -3.86 -0.61
N CYS A 25 -4.66 -4.44 0.46
CA CYS A 25 -4.44 -5.89 0.55
C CYS A 25 -5.76 -6.68 0.46
N ALA A 26 -6.79 -6.29 1.21
CA ALA A 26 -8.07 -7.00 1.25
C ALA A 26 -8.85 -6.95 -0.08
N ARG A 27 -8.61 -5.93 -0.92
CA ARG A 27 -9.19 -5.83 -2.26
C ARG A 27 -8.56 -6.80 -3.25
N ASN A 28 -7.32 -7.18 -3.03
CA ASN A 28 -6.54 -8.03 -3.92
C ASN A 28 -6.41 -9.44 -3.36
N ASN A 29 -7.12 -10.40 -3.95
CA ASN A 29 -7.05 -11.81 -3.56
C ASN A 29 -5.64 -12.43 -3.71
N ASP A 30 -4.75 -11.76 -4.45
CA ASP A 30 -3.35 -12.16 -4.64
C ASP A 30 -2.40 -11.61 -3.57
N CYS A 31 -2.87 -10.66 -2.75
CA CYS A 31 -2.12 -10.17 -1.60
C CYS A 31 -2.29 -11.15 -0.42
N THR A 32 -1.21 -11.46 0.30
CA THR A 32 -1.24 -12.52 1.32
C THR A 32 -2.18 -12.22 2.49
N LYS A 33 -2.57 -13.28 3.19
CA LYS A 33 -3.38 -13.20 4.42
C LYS A 33 -2.82 -12.15 5.40
N ILE A 34 -3.64 -11.16 5.74
CA ILE A 34 -3.40 -10.14 6.76
C ILE A 34 -3.35 -10.82 8.12
N LEU A 35 -2.23 -10.66 8.82
CA LEU A 35 -2.00 -11.24 10.14
C LEU A 35 -2.31 -10.23 11.24
N LEU A 36 -1.81 -9.01 11.09
CA LEU A 36 -2.09 -7.90 12.00
C LEU A 36 -1.87 -6.54 11.33
N VAL A 37 -2.49 -5.52 11.91
CA VAL A 37 -2.29 -4.10 11.62
C VAL A 37 -1.95 -3.43 12.95
N THR A 38 -0.81 -2.76 13.05
CA THR A 38 -0.42 -2.03 14.25
C THR A 38 0.02 -0.61 13.95
N ALA A 39 -0.41 0.34 14.79
CA ALA A 39 0.11 1.70 14.79
C ALA A 39 1.15 1.92 15.91
N ALA A 40 1.49 0.90 16.69
CA ALA A 40 2.54 0.99 17.68
C ALA A 40 3.90 1.15 16.98
N ALA A 41 4.74 2.06 17.49
CA ALA A 41 6.10 2.17 17.03
C ALA A 41 6.88 0.89 17.40
N GLY A 42 7.40 0.20 16.38
CA GLY A 42 8.35 -0.90 16.53
C GLY A 42 9.79 -0.41 16.48
N VAL A 43 10.74 -1.35 16.54
CA VAL A 43 12.19 -1.06 16.48
C VAL A 43 12.58 -0.41 15.13
N ASP A 44 11.88 -0.76 14.04
CA ASP A 44 12.24 -0.38 12.67
C ASP A 44 11.16 0.46 11.93
N ALA A 45 10.00 0.71 12.54
CA ALA A 45 8.90 1.43 11.89
C ALA A 45 7.95 2.10 12.89
N ASN A 46 7.27 3.19 12.48
CA ASN A 46 6.30 3.90 13.34
C ASN A 46 4.93 3.24 13.43
N GLY A 47 4.76 2.09 12.77
CA GLY A 47 3.58 1.24 12.63
C GLY A 47 3.96 0.05 11.73
N MET A 48 3.14 -0.99 11.68
CA MET A 48 3.38 -2.10 10.76
C MET A 48 2.13 -2.87 10.39
N HIS A 49 2.01 -3.17 9.10
CA HIS A 49 1.11 -4.17 8.58
C HIS A 49 1.89 -5.48 8.36
N TYR A 50 1.59 -6.53 9.13
CA TYR A 50 2.15 -7.86 8.85
C TYR A 50 1.16 -8.74 8.12
N HIS A 51 1.70 -9.39 7.11
CA HIS A 51 1.06 -10.41 6.28
C HIS A 51 2.14 -11.39 5.83
N GLY A 52 1.76 -12.66 5.67
CA GLY A 52 2.71 -13.77 5.74
C GLY A 52 3.82 -13.81 4.69
N LYS A 53 3.74 -13.10 3.54
CA LYS A 53 4.78 -13.14 2.49
C LYS A 53 4.74 -11.93 1.53
N THR A 54 5.25 -10.79 1.94
CA THR A 54 5.08 -9.52 1.19
C THR A 54 6.27 -8.61 1.09
N ASP A 55 7.37 -8.97 1.72
CA ASP A 55 8.59 -8.35 1.28
C ASP A 55 8.76 -8.76 -0.19
N ILE A 56 8.69 -7.80 -1.11
CA ILE A 56 8.89 -8.07 -2.53
C ILE A 56 10.23 -8.80 -2.75
N ARG A 57 11.17 -8.67 -1.82
CA ARG A 57 12.46 -9.36 -1.77
C ARG A 57 12.39 -10.80 -1.22
N ALA A 58 11.30 -11.23 -0.58
CA ALA A 58 11.19 -12.52 0.11
C ALA A 58 10.65 -13.67 -0.75
N ARG A 59 10.19 -13.41 -1.99
CA ARG A 59 9.82 -14.49 -2.92
C ARG A 59 10.70 -14.49 -4.15
N PRO A 60 11.07 -15.68 -4.64
CA PRO A 60 11.91 -15.81 -5.84
C PRO A 60 11.16 -15.53 -7.14
N LEU A 61 9.82 -15.63 -7.18
CA LEU A 61 9.04 -15.51 -8.42
C LEU A 61 7.72 -14.79 -8.19
N TYR A 62 7.43 -13.77 -8.99
CA TYR A 62 6.13 -13.07 -9.04
C TYR A 62 5.51 -13.17 -10.43
N ASN A 63 4.18 -13.30 -10.49
CA ASN A 63 3.43 -13.04 -11.72
C ASN A 63 2.96 -11.57 -11.77
N GLN A 64 2.37 -11.17 -12.90
CA GLN A 64 1.88 -9.81 -13.12
C GLN A 64 0.89 -9.34 -12.05
N ASN A 65 -0.14 -10.14 -11.77
CA ASN A 65 -1.17 -9.78 -10.79
C ASN A 65 -0.59 -9.56 -9.40
N GLN A 66 0.40 -10.36 -9.01
CA GLN A 66 1.07 -10.22 -7.73
C GLN A 66 1.88 -8.92 -7.65
N LEU A 67 2.60 -8.54 -8.72
CA LEU A 67 3.33 -7.27 -8.75
C LEU A 67 2.38 -6.07 -8.72
N PHE A 68 1.25 -6.11 -9.43
CA PHE A 68 0.23 -5.07 -9.32
C PHE A 68 -0.42 -5.03 -7.94
N ALA A 69 -0.66 -6.19 -7.30
CA ALA A 69 -1.15 -6.23 -5.93
C ALA A 69 -0.15 -5.63 -4.92
N HIS A 70 1.16 -5.80 -5.16
CA HIS A 70 2.20 -5.14 -4.38
C HIS A 70 2.22 -3.63 -4.61
N LEU A 71 2.11 -3.19 -5.87
CA LEU A 71 2.03 -1.77 -6.20
C LEU A 71 0.82 -1.12 -5.52
N GLU A 72 -0.37 -1.72 -5.63
CA GLU A 72 -1.58 -1.27 -4.95
C GLU A 72 -1.42 -1.27 -3.43
N TYR A 73 -0.77 -2.27 -2.86
CA TYR A 73 -0.50 -2.35 -1.42
C TYR A 73 0.30 -1.13 -0.94
N TYR A 74 1.42 -0.80 -1.60
CA TYR A 74 2.29 0.30 -1.17
C TYR A 74 1.64 1.67 -1.39
N ILE A 75 0.93 1.86 -2.51
CA ILE A 75 0.22 3.12 -2.79
C ILE A 75 -1.03 3.27 -1.89
N GLY A 76 -1.62 2.16 -1.44
CA GLY A 76 -2.81 2.14 -0.59
C GLY A 76 -2.68 2.96 0.71
N SER A 77 -1.51 2.92 1.36
CA SER A 77 -1.29 3.69 2.59
C SER A 77 -1.25 5.19 2.34
N ILE A 78 -0.63 5.61 1.24
CA ILE A 78 -0.51 7.00 0.79
C ILE A 78 -1.89 7.57 0.44
N VAL A 79 -2.64 6.84 -0.38
CA VAL A 79 -3.98 7.25 -0.81
C VAL A 79 -4.92 7.34 0.39
N ALA A 80 -4.82 6.42 1.36
CA ALA A 80 -5.58 6.50 2.60
C ALA A 80 -5.31 7.80 3.36
N GLU A 81 -4.03 8.15 3.56
CA GLU A 81 -3.68 9.40 4.24
C GLU A 81 -4.27 10.63 3.53
N ILE A 82 -4.14 10.70 2.19
CA ILE A 82 -4.67 11.83 1.41
C ILE A 82 -6.20 11.87 1.51
N ALA A 83 -6.87 10.73 1.38
CA ALA A 83 -8.33 10.63 1.40
C ALA A 83 -8.96 11.06 2.73
N PHE A 84 -8.25 10.89 3.86
CA PHE A 84 -8.75 11.26 5.18
C PHE A 84 -8.23 12.60 5.71
N PHE A 85 -7.00 12.99 5.37
CA PHE A 85 -6.38 14.20 5.92
C PHE A 85 -6.24 15.35 4.91
N GLY A 86 -6.60 15.13 3.64
CA GLY A 86 -6.62 16.16 2.59
C GLY A 86 -5.27 16.86 2.35
N SER A 87 -4.16 16.23 2.75
CA SER A 87 -2.81 16.83 2.71
C SER A 87 -1.78 15.83 2.20
N PHE A 88 -0.58 16.34 1.86
CA PHE A 88 0.58 15.54 1.48
C PHE A 88 0.85 14.43 2.50
N TYR A 89 1.14 13.21 2.01
CA TYR A 89 1.51 12.05 2.81
C TYR A 89 2.71 12.31 3.73
N GLY A 90 2.81 11.55 4.82
CA GLY A 90 3.86 11.76 5.83
C GLY A 90 5.22 11.31 5.32
N ARG A 91 6.31 11.80 5.94
CA ARG A 91 7.66 11.26 5.68
C ARG A 91 7.77 9.75 5.91
N GLY A 92 6.84 9.15 6.66
CA GLY A 92 6.75 7.71 6.87
C GLY A 92 6.52 6.91 5.58
N ALA A 93 5.84 7.50 4.58
CA ALA A 93 5.51 6.81 3.33
C ALA A 93 6.68 6.72 2.31
N GLN A 94 7.85 7.29 2.62
CA GLN A 94 9.00 7.27 1.72
C GLN A 94 9.46 5.84 1.38
N CYS A 95 9.35 4.94 2.37
CA CYS A 95 9.67 3.54 2.18
C CYS A 95 8.69 2.88 1.20
N ASP A 96 7.40 3.14 1.36
CA ASP A 96 6.35 2.61 0.49
C ASP A 96 6.47 3.11 -0.94
N LEU A 97 6.77 4.39 -1.14
CA LEU A 97 7.05 4.94 -2.47
C LEU A 97 8.23 4.25 -3.15
N THR A 98 9.28 3.94 -2.38
CA THR A 98 10.46 3.24 -2.90
C THR A 98 10.10 1.83 -3.36
N PHE A 99 9.28 1.11 -2.59
CA PHE A 99 8.84 -0.24 -2.96
C PHE A 99 7.74 -0.26 -4.03
N ALA A 100 6.86 0.74 -4.07
CA ALA A 100 5.90 0.94 -5.15
C ALA A 100 6.64 1.15 -6.47
N HIS A 101 7.64 2.03 -6.48
CA HIS A 101 8.48 2.25 -7.64
C HIS A 101 9.20 0.97 -8.08
N LEU A 102 9.75 0.20 -7.13
CA LEU A 102 10.36 -1.10 -7.43
C LEU A 102 9.36 -2.09 -8.04
N ALA A 103 8.14 -2.18 -7.50
CA ALA A 103 7.10 -3.05 -8.04
C ALA A 103 6.73 -2.64 -9.49
N ALA A 104 6.54 -1.36 -9.74
CA ALA A 104 6.25 -0.81 -11.06
C ALA A 104 7.42 -1.03 -12.04
N GLU A 105 8.67 -0.85 -11.59
CA GLU A 105 9.85 -1.15 -12.39
C GLU A 105 9.90 -2.62 -12.79
N LEU A 106 9.55 -3.54 -11.87
CA LEU A 106 9.51 -4.96 -12.18
C LEU A 106 8.43 -5.30 -13.21
N ILE A 107 7.29 -4.60 -13.15
CA ILE A 107 6.22 -4.74 -14.13
C ILE A 107 6.73 -4.30 -15.51
N VAL A 108 7.32 -3.12 -15.62
CA VAL A 108 7.77 -2.55 -16.90
C VAL A 108 8.93 -3.33 -17.51
N CYS A 109 9.92 -3.71 -16.71
CA CYS A 109 11.18 -4.24 -17.21
C CYS A 109 11.17 -5.75 -17.47
N PHE A 110 10.27 -6.50 -16.84
CA PHE A 110 10.38 -7.96 -16.80
C PHE A 110 9.09 -8.73 -17.08
N LEU A 111 7.93 -8.07 -17.19
CA LEU A 111 6.73 -8.73 -17.67
C LEU A 111 6.55 -8.48 -19.17
N GLU A 112 6.37 -9.56 -19.92
CA GLU A 112 5.84 -9.48 -21.29
C GLU A 112 4.35 -9.09 -21.24
N ASP A 113 3.87 -8.41 -22.29
CA ASP A 113 2.51 -7.84 -22.36
C ASP A 113 1.38 -8.89 -22.20
N ASP A 114 1.69 -10.19 -22.35
CA ASP A 114 0.72 -11.29 -22.24
C ASP A 114 0.57 -11.86 -20.81
N GLY A 115 1.35 -11.36 -19.84
CA GLY A 115 1.29 -11.78 -18.43
C GLY A 115 1.72 -13.23 -18.16
N SER A 116 2.31 -13.92 -19.15
CA SER A 116 2.63 -15.35 -19.07
C SER A 116 3.90 -15.67 -18.26
N GLN A 117 4.79 -14.68 -18.08
CA GLN A 117 6.06 -14.87 -17.40
C GLN A 117 5.98 -14.69 -15.88
N ARG A 118 6.81 -15.49 -15.19
CA ARG A 118 7.15 -15.28 -13.77
C ARG A 118 8.49 -14.59 -13.71
N VAL A 119 8.54 -13.43 -13.08
CA VAL A 119 9.77 -12.65 -12.95
C VAL A 119 10.52 -13.10 -11.72
N GLU A 120 11.77 -13.52 -11.92
CA GLU A 120 12.73 -13.63 -10.82
C GLU A 120 13.34 -12.26 -10.56
N PHE A 121 13.26 -11.84 -9.30
CA PHE A 121 13.82 -10.57 -8.87
C PHE A 121 15.36 -10.65 -8.83
N ASP A 122 16.02 -10.09 -9.85
CA ASP A 122 17.48 -9.99 -9.90
C ASP A 122 17.92 -8.54 -10.07
N PHE A 123 18.37 -7.91 -8.98
CA PHE A 123 18.90 -6.55 -8.96
C PHE A 123 20.02 -6.33 -9.98
N LYS A 124 20.78 -7.36 -10.37
CA LYS A 124 21.89 -7.21 -11.32
C LYS A 124 21.40 -6.92 -12.73
N LYS A 125 20.25 -7.46 -13.13
CA LYS A 125 19.68 -7.25 -14.48
C LYS A 125 19.23 -5.81 -14.73
N ARG A 126 18.85 -5.07 -13.67
CA ARG A 126 18.52 -3.63 -13.77
C ARG A 126 19.69 -2.81 -14.31
N CYS A 127 20.92 -3.16 -13.92
CA CYS A 127 22.13 -2.45 -14.36
C CYS A 127 22.52 -2.72 -15.82
N GLU A 128 21.85 -3.66 -16.49
CA GLU A 128 22.18 -4.09 -17.86
C GLU A 128 21.26 -3.44 -18.92
N LEU A 129 20.23 -2.69 -18.49
CA LEU A 129 19.30 -2.02 -19.41
C LEU A 129 19.99 -0.89 -20.19
N PRO A 130 19.77 -0.77 -21.51
CA PRO A 130 20.32 0.32 -22.30
C PRO A 130 19.86 1.69 -21.78
N ARG A 131 20.81 2.58 -21.45
CA ARG A 131 20.52 3.92 -20.89
C ARG A 131 19.50 4.74 -21.71
N ARG A 132 19.45 4.53 -23.02
CA ARG A 132 18.50 5.20 -23.94
C ARG A 132 17.03 4.86 -23.66
N LEU A 133 16.75 3.72 -23.03
CA LEU A 133 15.39 3.27 -22.70
C LEU A 133 14.94 3.76 -21.33
N LEU A 134 15.84 4.29 -20.50
CA LEU A 134 15.50 4.73 -19.13
C LEU A 134 14.37 5.78 -19.09
N PRO A 135 14.32 6.80 -19.95
CA PRO A 135 13.22 7.76 -19.92
C PRO A 135 11.85 7.13 -20.19
N GLU A 136 11.77 6.20 -21.14
CA GLU A 136 10.54 5.49 -21.48
C GLU A 136 10.11 4.55 -20.34
N ILE A 137 11.06 3.89 -19.69
CA ILE A 137 10.82 3.06 -18.51
C ILE A 137 10.26 3.91 -17.36
N GLU A 138 10.89 5.05 -17.05
CA GLU A 138 10.43 5.96 -16.00
C GLU A 138 9.04 6.52 -16.29
N GLU A 139 8.74 6.85 -17.55
CA GLU A 139 7.41 7.29 -17.97
C GLU A 139 6.35 6.21 -17.70
N ARG A 140 6.61 4.95 -18.10
CA ARG A 140 5.69 3.84 -17.85
C ARG A 140 5.52 3.53 -16.37
N ILE A 141 6.60 3.61 -15.58
CA ILE A 141 6.52 3.48 -14.11
C ILE A 141 5.59 4.56 -13.54
N GLY A 142 5.76 5.81 -13.97
CA GLY A 142 4.90 6.92 -13.57
C GLY A 142 3.44 6.67 -13.93
N GLN A 143 3.16 6.18 -15.14
CA GLN A 143 1.80 5.82 -15.58
C GLN A 143 1.16 4.76 -14.66
N TYR A 144 1.86 3.65 -14.36
CA TYR A 144 1.31 2.62 -13.49
C TYR A 144 1.07 3.09 -12.05
N VAL A 145 1.93 3.96 -11.52
CA VAL A 145 1.71 4.56 -10.20
C VAL A 145 0.47 5.45 -10.22
N MET A 146 0.33 6.35 -11.20
CA MET A 146 -0.84 7.23 -11.33
C MET A 146 -2.14 6.46 -11.52
N GLU A 147 -2.17 5.46 -12.42
CA GLU A 147 -3.34 4.61 -12.64
C GLU A 147 -3.74 3.82 -11.38
N THR A 148 -2.75 3.44 -10.57
CA THR A 148 -2.98 2.78 -9.27
C THR A 148 -3.57 3.76 -8.25
N GLU A 149 -3.03 4.98 -8.17
CA GLU A 149 -3.59 6.05 -7.33
C GLU A 149 -5.04 6.34 -7.71
N ASP A 150 -5.35 6.55 -9.00
CA ASP A 150 -6.70 6.85 -9.49
C ASP A 150 -7.70 5.74 -9.12
N ARG A 151 -7.33 4.47 -9.31
CA ARG A 151 -8.18 3.32 -8.94
C ARG A 151 -8.44 3.26 -7.44
N LEU A 152 -7.45 3.59 -6.61
CA LEU A 152 -7.60 3.64 -5.17
C LEU A 152 -8.44 4.84 -4.73
N PHE A 153 -8.23 6.04 -5.29
CA PHE A 153 -9.08 7.20 -5.01
C PHE A 153 -10.54 6.95 -5.38
N ALA A 154 -10.82 6.35 -6.53
CA ALA A 154 -12.17 5.94 -6.91
C ALA A 154 -12.78 4.95 -5.89
N ALA A 155 -11.97 4.08 -5.27
CA ALA A 155 -12.44 3.25 -4.16
C ALA A 155 -12.81 4.08 -2.93
N TYR A 156 -12.02 5.10 -2.58
CA TYR A 156 -12.30 6.01 -1.46
C TYR A 156 -13.47 6.97 -1.71
N GLU A 157 -13.90 7.18 -2.95
CA GLU A 157 -15.16 7.87 -3.26
C GLU A 157 -16.39 7.04 -2.83
N ASN A 158 -16.26 5.71 -2.79
CA ASN A 158 -17.30 4.86 -2.22
C ASN A 158 -17.33 5.05 -0.69
N LYS A 159 -18.39 5.71 -0.20
CA LYS A 159 -18.58 6.00 1.22
C LYS A 159 -18.47 4.76 2.10
N ASN A 160 -19.05 3.63 1.71
CA ASN A 160 -18.98 2.40 2.51
C ASN A 160 -17.56 1.86 2.62
N PHE A 161 -16.77 1.93 1.54
CA PHE A 161 -15.36 1.56 1.60
C PHE A 161 -14.58 2.49 2.51
N LYS A 162 -14.72 3.81 2.31
CA LYS A 162 -14.07 4.83 3.16
C LYS A 162 -14.43 4.65 4.63
N ASP A 163 -15.70 4.48 4.97
CA ASP A 163 -16.15 4.31 6.35
C ASP A 163 -15.53 3.07 7.00
N ARG A 164 -15.37 1.95 6.27
CA ARG A 164 -14.70 0.74 6.79
C ARG A 164 -13.21 0.93 7.03
N VAL A 165 -12.51 1.61 6.12
CA VAL A 165 -11.09 1.92 6.35
C VAL A 165 -10.93 2.84 7.56
N GLY A 166 -11.82 3.82 7.70
CA GLY A 166 -11.84 4.70 8.87
C GLY A 166 -12.14 3.94 10.17
N GLU A 167 -13.11 3.03 10.15
CA GLU A 167 -13.43 2.15 11.28
C GLU A 167 -12.23 1.28 11.68
N LEU A 168 -11.56 0.67 10.69
CA LEU A 168 -10.35 -0.11 10.93
C LEU A 168 -9.27 0.73 11.60
N ALA A 169 -8.97 1.91 11.05
CA ALA A 169 -7.95 2.81 11.56
C ALA A 169 -8.27 3.28 12.99
N LEU A 170 -9.53 3.63 13.27
CA LEU A 170 -9.96 4.05 14.60
C LEU A 170 -9.90 2.90 15.61
N ASN A 171 -10.23 1.67 15.21
CA ASN A 171 -10.11 0.51 16.08
C ASN A 171 -8.64 0.21 16.40
N VAL A 172 -7.73 0.30 15.42
CA VAL A 172 -6.28 0.21 15.65
C VAL A 172 -5.82 1.32 16.60
N TYR A 173 -6.22 2.57 16.36
CA TYR A 173 -5.84 3.71 17.20
C TYR A 173 -6.34 3.57 18.65
N ASN A 174 -7.53 2.99 18.86
CA ASN A 174 -8.15 2.85 20.16
C ASN A 174 -7.75 1.57 20.91
N ALA A 175 -7.24 0.54 20.21
CA ALA A 175 -6.75 -0.68 20.83
C ALA A 175 -5.67 -0.39 21.88
N GLU A 176 -5.62 -1.17 22.97
CA GLU A 176 -4.70 -0.96 24.09
C GLU A 176 -3.24 -0.98 23.62
N ASP A 177 -2.88 -1.98 22.82
CA ASP A 177 -1.57 -2.19 22.20
C ASP A 177 -1.43 -1.56 20.80
N LYS A 178 -2.42 -0.75 20.41
CA LYS A 178 -2.54 -0.15 19.06
C LYS A 178 -2.51 -1.18 17.93
N THR A 179 -3.00 -2.40 18.17
CA THR A 179 -2.92 -3.51 17.22
C THR A 179 -4.27 -4.19 17.05
N LEU A 180 -4.58 -4.59 15.81
CA LEU A 180 -5.67 -5.51 15.49
C LEU A 180 -5.13 -6.73 14.75
N TYR A 181 -5.83 -7.84 14.86
CA TYR A 181 -5.43 -9.12 14.28
C TYR A 181 -6.36 -9.54 13.13
N GLY A 182 -5.83 -10.39 12.24
CA GLY A 182 -6.43 -10.77 10.96
C GLY A 182 -7.95 -10.99 10.96
N PRO A 183 -8.52 -11.84 11.85
CA PRO A 183 -9.96 -12.09 11.86
C PRO A 183 -10.82 -10.83 12.03
N GLU A 184 -10.41 -9.92 12.90
CA GLU A 184 -11.13 -8.67 13.15
C GLU A 184 -10.97 -7.68 12.00
N ILE A 185 -9.77 -7.63 11.40
CA ILE A 185 -9.51 -6.80 10.23
C ILE A 185 -10.40 -7.24 9.06
N TYR A 186 -10.45 -8.54 8.77
CA TYR A 186 -11.30 -9.08 7.71
C TYR A 186 -12.78 -8.87 8.00
N ARG A 187 -13.19 -8.98 9.26
CA ARG A 187 -14.55 -8.68 9.68
C ARG A 187 -14.92 -7.24 9.30
N ILE A 188 -14.12 -6.25 9.71
CA ILE A 188 -14.37 -4.84 9.43
C ILE A 188 -14.36 -4.55 7.92
N LEU A 189 -13.39 -5.07 7.17
CA LEU A 189 -13.24 -4.75 5.75
C LEU A 189 -14.28 -5.47 4.86
N ASN A 190 -14.71 -6.68 5.23
CA ASN A 190 -15.60 -7.50 4.40
C ASN A 190 -17.08 -7.49 4.84
N GLU A 191 -17.41 -7.04 6.04
CA GLU A 191 -18.80 -6.95 6.49
C GLU A 191 -19.63 -6.03 5.59
N ARG A 192 -20.64 -6.57 4.92
CA ARG A 192 -21.66 -5.76 4.23
C ARG A 192 -22.51 -5.08 5.30
N LYS A 193 -22.41 -3.75 5.41
CA LYS A 193 -23.42 -2.93 6.09
C LYS A 193 -24.50 -2.65 5.05
N ASP A 194 -25.64 -3.33 5.22
CA ASP A 194 -26.85 -3.16 4.41
C ASP A 194 -27.48 -1.77 4.63
#